data_AF-A0A3S8ZUT6-F1
#
_entry.id   AF-A0A3S8ZUT6-F1
#
_cell.length_a   1.000
_cell.length_b   1.000
_cell.length_c   1.000
_cell.angle_alpha   90.00
_cell.angle_beta   90.00
_cell.angle_gamma   90.00
#
_symmetry.space_group_name_H-M   'P 1'
#
loop_
_entity.id
_entity.type
_entity.pdbx_description
1 polymer ?
#
loop_
_entity_poly.entity_id
_entity_poly.type
_entity_poly.pdbx_seq_one_letter_code
_entity_poly.pdbx_strand_id
1 'polypeptide(L)'
;MSQPEWFDWAQSERKVSDYLQEQDPLLFTAICQLLFDCNPMVIPLMTEPQGYAPEVGSILRILPQCQSEDDVREVLHNVFIQWFSAEFAGSPGQYGEAANKLWALWVSQQSE
;
A
#
# COMPACT_ATOMS: atom_id res chain seq x y z
N MET A 1 -11.99 29.99 2.61
CA MET A 1 -11.11 29.07 3.38
C MET A 1 -10.20 28.41 2.36
N SER A 2 -8.89 28.55 2.50
CA SER A 2 -7.95 27.87 1.62
C SER A 2 -8.02 26.36 1.85
N GLN A 3 -7.98 25.60 0.77
CA GLN A 3 -7.94 24.14 0.84
C GLN A 3 -6.65 23.71 1.54
N PRO A 4 -6.71 22.74 2.46
CA PRO A 4 -5.52 22.31 3.19
C PRO A 4 -4.60 21.48 2.27
N GLU A 5 -3.27 21.66 2.39
CA GLU A 5 -2.28 21.05 1.48
C GLU A 5 -2.34 19.51 1.43
N TRP A 6 -2.77 18.85 2.50
CA TRP A 6 -2.95 17.39 2.52
C TRP A 6 -4.01 16.92 1.51
N PHE A 7 -4.97 17.77 1.15
CA PHE A 7 -6.03 17.43 0.22
C PHE A 7 -5.50 17.39 -1.22
N ASP A 8 -4.65 18.34 -1.60
CA ASP A 8 -4.03 18.37 -2.93
C ASP A 8 -3.05 17.21 -3.10
N TRP A 9 -2.29 16.87 -2.04
CA TRP A 9 -1.46 15.68 -2.01
C TRP A 9 -2.30 14.41 -2.21
N ALA A 10 -3.36 14.21 -1.43
CA ALA A 10 -4.22 13.04 -1.53
C ALA A 10 -4.89 12.91 -2.92
N GLN A 11 -5.23 14.03 -3.57
CA GLN A 11 -5.72 14.01 -4.96
C GLN A 11 -4.64 13.59 -5.96
N SER A 12 -3.41 14.08 -5.79
CA SER A 12 -2.27 13.68 -6.63
C SER A 12 -1.99 12.19 -6.50
N GLU A 13 -2.01 11.68 -5.27
CA GLU A 13 -1.82 10.27 -4.96
C GLU A 13 -2.87 9.37 -5.62
N ARG A 14 -4.15 9.75 -5.56
CA ARG A 14 -5.22 9.02 -6.24
C ARG A 14 -5.00 8.93 -7.75
N LYS A 15 -4.59 10.02 -8.40
CA LYS A 15 -4.30 10.01 -9.85
C LYS A 15 -3.15 9.06 -10.20
N VAL A 16 -2.15 8.97 -9.33
CA VAL A 16 -1.05 8.02 -9.49
C VAL A 16 -1.53 6.59 -9.29
N SER A 17 -2.36 6.32 -8.27
CA SER A 17 -2.99 5.03 -8.07
C SER A 17 -3.80 4.60 -9.29
N ASP A 18 -4.63 5.49 -9.84
CA ASP A 18 -5.45 5.23 -11.03
C ASP A 18 -4.54 4.86 -12.22
N TYR A 19 -3.47 5.62 -12.45
CA TYR A 19 -2.50 5.33 -13.50
C TYR A 19 -1.84 3.96 -13.32
N LEU A 20 -1.40 3.61 -12.11
CA LEU A 20 -0.75 2.33 -11.82
C LEU A 20 -1.72 1.16 -11.94
N GLN A 21 -2.98 1.35 -11.55
CA GLN A 21 -4.04 0.39 -11.74
C GLN A 21 -4.31 0.13 -13.23
N GLU A 22 -4.25 1.16 -14.08
CA GLU A 22 -4.39 1.00 -15.53
C GLU A 22 -3.21 0.24 -16.16
N GLN A 23 -1.99 0.38 -15.62
CA GLN A 23 -0.80 -0.32 -16.12
C GLN A 23 -0.83 -1.82 -15.80
N ASP A 24 -1.16 -2.20 -14.57
CA ASP A 24 -1.28 -3.60 -14.16
C ASP A 24 -2.47 -3.80 -13.20
N PRO A 25 -3.70 -3.95 -13.74
CA PRO A 25 -4.90 -4.07 -12.93
C PRO A 25 -4.95 -5.39 -12.13
N LEU A 26 -4.25 -6.43 -12.60
CA LEU A 26 -4.22 -7.72 -11.92
C LEU A 26 -3.33 -7.65 -10.67
N LEU A 27 -2.11 -7.13 -10.81
CA LEU A 27 -1.23 -6.89 -9.66
C LEU A 27 -1.89 -5.94 -8.66
N PHE A 28 -2.44 -4.83 -9.14
CA PHE A 28 -3.08 -3.83 -8.28
C PHE A 28 -4.21 -4.45 -7.44
N THR A 29 -5.11 -5.20 -8.08
CA THR A 29 -6.21 -5.87 -7.39
C THR A 29 -5.71 -6.93 -6.41
N ALA A 30 -4.67 -7.69 -6.78
CA ALA A 30 -4.09 -8.70 -5.91
C ALA A 30 -3.46 -8.09 -4.64
N ILE A 31 -2.77 -6.96 -4.75
CA ILE A 31 -2.19 -6.27 -3.58
C ILE A 31 -3.30 -5.68 -2.69
N CYS A 32 -4.34 -5.07 -3.28
CA CYS A 32 -5.51 -4.60 -2.53
C CYS A 32 -6.14 -5.74 -1.71
N GLN A 33 -6.36 -6.90 -2.33
CA GLN A 33 -6.90 -8.08 -1.66
C GLN A 33 -5.97 -8.57 -0.55
N LEU A 34 -4.67 -8.63 -0.81
CA LEU A 34 -3.67 -9.07 0.17
C LEU A 34 -3.66 -8.18 1.41
N LEU A 35 -3.67 -6.85 1.24
CA LEU A 35 -3.72 -5.91 2.36
C LEU A 35 -5.04 -6.02 3.13
N PHE A 36 -6.14 -6.25 2.43
CA PHE A 36 -7.45 -6.47 3.05
C PHE A 36 -7.48 -7.76 3.88
N ASP A 37 -6.90 -8.85 3.37
CA ASP A 37 -6.86 -10.14 4.07
C ASP A 37 -5.94 -10.11 5.29
N CYS A 38 -4.79 -9.43 5.19
CA CYS A 38 -3.83 -9.31 6.29
C CYS A 38 -4.26 -8.25 7.32
N ASN A 39 -5.00 -7.23 6.89
CA ASN A 39 -5.54 -6.13 7.68
C ASN A 39 -4.60 -5.62 8.80
N PRO A 40 -3.38 -5.15 8.46
CA PRO A 40 -2.32 -4.91 9.45
C PRO A 40 -2.65 -3.86 10.51
N MET A 41 -3.53 -2.90 10.19
CA MET A 41 -3.97 -1.85 11.11
C MET A 41 -5.39 -2.07 11.67
N VAL A 42 -6.06 -3.16 11.28
CA VAL A 42 -7.48 -3.43 11.63
C VAL A 42 -8.36 -2.22 11.36
N ILE A 43 -8.34 -1.70 10.12
CA ILE A 43 -9.06 -0.46 9.78
C ILE A 43 -10.57 -0.73 9.80
N PRO A 44 -11.35 -0.16 10.75
CA PRO A 44 -12.77 -0.51 10.89
C PRO A 44 -13.65 -0.02 9.74
N LEU A 45 -13.15 0.95 8.97
CA LEU A 45 -13.86 1.58 7.86
C LEU A 45 -13.61 0.88 6.51
N MET A 46 -12.64 -0.04 6.43
CA MET A 46 -12.36 -0.76 5.20
C MET A 46 -13.28 -1.96 5.08
N THR A 47 -14.29 -1.85 4.22
CA THR A 47 -15.29 -2.91 3.97
C THR A 47 -15.00 -3.72 2.71
N GLU A 48 -14.13 -3.21 1.83
CA GLU A 48 -13.77 -3.84 0.57
C GLU A 48 -12.28 -3.64 0.27
N PRO A 49 -11.63 -4.57 -0.48
CA PRO A 49 -10.22 -4.47 -0.83
C PRO A 49 -9.82 -3.18 -1.51
N GLN A 50 -10.70 -2.62 -2.34
CA GLN A 50 -10.48 -1.40 -3.12
C GLN A 50 -10.33 -0.17 -2.21
N GLY A 51 -10.71 -0.25 -0.94
CA GLY A 51 -10.46 0.79 0.04
C GLY A 51 -8.96 1.09 0.22
N TYR A 52 -8.07 0.12 -0.03
CA TYR A 52 -6.61 0.29 0.04
C TYR A 52 -5.97 0.86 -1.23
N ALA A 53 -6.75 1.18 -2.27
CA ALA A 53 -6.20 1.65 -3.56
C ALA A 53 -5.24 2.87 -3.43
N PRO A 54 -5.49 3.87 -2.57
CA PRO A 54 -4.55 4.98 -2.38
C PRO A 54 -3.18 4.52 -1.85
N GLU A 55 -3.18 3.64 -0.85
CA GLU A 55 -1.97 3.08 -0.25
C GLU A 55 -1.23 2.16 -1.22
N VAL A 56 -1.97 1.34 -1.98
CA VAL A 56 -1.40 0.43 -2.98
C VAL A 56 -0.65 1.18 -4.07
N GLY A 57 -1.18 2.31 -4.56
CA GLY A 57 -0.44 3.13 -5.52
C GLY A 57 0.86 3.71 -4.94
N SER A 58 0.87 4.07 -3.65
CA SER A 58 2.10 4.49 -2.96
C SER A 58 3.12 3.35 -2.86
N ILE A 59 2.67 2.16 -2.47
CA ILE A 59 3.50 0.97 -2.33
C ILE A 59 4.10 0.58 -3.68
N LEU A 60 3.29 0.50 -4.74
CA LEU A 60 3.71 0.09 -6.08
C LEU A 60 4.80 0.99 -6.69
N ARG A 61 4.84 2.28 -6.34
CA ARG A 61 5.94 3.17 -6.79
C ARG A 61 7.30 2.79 -6.20
N ILE A 62 7.30 2.26 -4.98
CA ILE A 62 8.52 1.99 -4.22
C ILE A 62 8.91 0.52 -4.33
N LEU A 63 7.93 -0.38 -4.53
CA LEU A 63 8.11 -1.83 -4.59
C LEU A 63 9.23 -2.30 -5.54
N PRO A 64 9.46 -1.70 -6.73
CA PRO A 64 10.58 -2.06 -7.61
C PRO A 64 11.97 -1.78 -7.03
N GLN A 65 12.08 -0.95 -5.98
CA GLN A 65 13.34 -0.62 -5.31
C GLN A 65 13.62 -1.54 -4.12
N CYS A 66 12.62 -2.31 -3.66
CA CYS A 66 12.78 -3.27 -2.57
C CYS A 66 13.61 -4.48 -3.04
N GLN A 67 14.50 -4.96 -2.18
CA GLN A 67 15.36 -6.12 -2.45
C GLN A 67 15.05 -7.30 -1.53
N SER A 68 14.19 -7.09 -0.55
CA SER A 68 13.85 -8.08 0.47
C SER A 68 12.45 -7.86 1.05
N GLU A 69 11.93 -8.88 1.73
CA GLU A 69 10.73 -8.78 2.55
C GLU A 69 10.85 -7.69 3.62
N ASP A 70 12.02 -7.53 4.24
CA ASP A 70 12.22 -6.50 5.27
C ASP A 70 12.09 -5.08 4.69
N ASP A 71 12.59 -4.84 3.48
CA ASP A 71 12.39 -3.56 2.78
C ASP A 71 10.89 -3.31 2.51
N VAL A 72 10.17 -4.35 2.07
CA VAL A 72 8.72 -4.26 1.85
C VAL A 72 7.99 -3.94 3.16
N ARG A 73 8.40 -4.54 4.27
CA ARG A 73 7.81 -4.26 5.59
C ARG A 73 8.01 -2.80 5.99
N GLU A 74 9.20 -2.26 5.78
CA GLU A 74 9.49 -0.84 6.05
C GLU A 74 8.67 0.09 5.14
N VAL A 75 8.56 -0.24 3.85
CA VAL A 75 7.74 0.51 2.90
C VAL A 75 6.28 0.51 3.30
N LEU A 76 5.71 -0.66 3.63
CA LEU A 76 4.33 -0.75 4.10
C LEU A 76 4.13 0.14 5.32
N HIS A 77 4.94 -0.01 6.37
CA HIS A 77 4.79 0.79 7.58
C HIS A 77 4.89 2.29 7.30
N ASN A 78 5.87 2.72 6.49
CA ASN A 78 6.05 4.13 6.14
C ASN A 78 4.90 4.70 5.32
N VAL A 79 4.36 3.95 4.35
CA VAL A 79 3.17 4.37 3.60
C VAL A 79 2.00 4.56 4.56
N PHE A 80 1.75 3.60 5.43
CA PHE A 80 0.66 3.73 6.39
C PHE A 80 0.86 4.87 7.41
N ILE A 81 2.10 5.17 7.81
CA ILE A 81 2.41 6.39 8.58
C ILE A 81 2.07 7.64 7.78
N GLN A 82 2.38 7.70 6.48
CA GLN A 82 2.07 8.86 5.65
C GLN A 82 0.56 9.09 5.51
N TRP A 83 -0.21 8.01 5.34
CA TRP A 83 -1.66 8.09 5.14
C TRP A 83 -2.45 8.29 6.44
N PHE A 84 -2.01 7.68 7.55
CA PHE A 84 -2.78 7.63 8.81
C PHE A 84 -2.06 8.24 10.01
N SER A 85 -0.81 8.71 9.86
CA SER A 85 0.11 9.09 10.94
C SER A 85 0.66 7.92 11.77
N ALA A 86 1.77 8.14 12.46
CA ALA A 86 2.46 7.12 13.26
C ALA A 86 1.63 6.61 14.44
N GLU A 87 0.72 7.42 14.99
CA GLU A 87 -0.14 7.01 16.10
C GLU A 87 -1.12 5.91 15.67
N PHE A 88 -1.66 6.01 14.45
CA PHE A 88 -2.63 5.05 13.92
C PHE A 88 -1.98 3.90 13.15
N ALA A 89 -0.79 4.10 12.58
CA ALA A 89 -0.08 3.07 11.84
C ALA A 89 0.37 1.88 12.71
N GLY A 90 0.48 2.08 14.02
CA GLY A 90 0.94 1.04 14.92
C GLY A 90 2.41 0.67 14.69
N SER A 91 2.77 -0.55 15.09
CA SER A 91 4.15 -1.03 15.10
C SER A 91 4.56 -1.71 13.79
N PRO A 92 5.85 -1.64 13.38
CA PRO A 92 6.35 -2.30 12.18
C PRO A 92 6.09 -3.82 12.17
N GLY A 93 6.04 -4.47 13.34
CA GLY A 93 5.80 -5.91 13.47
C GLY A 93 4.44 -6.36 12.96
N GLN A 94 3.44 -5.47 12.91
CA GLN A 94 2.10 -5.79 12.39
C GLN A 94 2.09 -6.00 10.87
N TYR A 95 3.12 -5.53 10.16
CA TYR A 95 3.21 -5.60 8.71
C TYR A 95 3.96 -6.82 8.20
N GLY A 96 4.50 -7.67 9.08
CA GLY A 96 5.35 -8.81 8.68
C GLY A 96 4.63 -9.80 7.75
N GLU A 97 3.40 -10.20 8.10
CA GLU A 97 2.63 -11.14 7.25
C GLU A 97 2.31 -10.53 5.88
N ALA A 98 1.88 -9.27 5.85
CA ALA A 98 1.58 -8.55 4.61
C ALA A 98 2.84 -8.39 3.75
N ALA A 99 3.98 -8.05 4.36
CA ALA A 99 5.25 -7.87 3.68
C ALA A 99 5.75 -9.17 3.05
N ASN A 100 5.68 -10.29 3.79
CA ASN A 100 6.09 -11.60 3.30
C ASN A 100 5.28 -12.00 2.06
N LYS A 101 3.95 -11.92 2.14
CA LYS A 101 3.06 -12.27 1.03
C LYS A 101 3.26 -11.34 -0.17
N LEU A 102 3.43 -10.04 0.07
CA LEU A 102 3.61 -9.05 -0.99
C LEU A 102 4.95 -9.24 -1.71
N TRP A 103 6.02 -9.49 -0.97
CA TRP A 103 7.33 -9.79 -1.54
C TRP A 103 7.30 -11.06 -2.40
N ALA A 104 6.67 -12.12 -1.90
CA ALA A 104 6.51 -13.37 -2.67
C ALA A 104 5.72 -13.15 -3.96
N LEU A 105 4.63 -12.38 -3.91
CA LEU A 105 3.84 -12.00 -5.08
C LEU A 105 4.68 -11.24 -6.11
N TRP A 106 5.44 -10.24 -5.65
CA TRP A 106 6.28 -9.39 -6.48
C TRP A 106 7.41 -10.15 -7.17
N VAL A 107 8.14 -11.00 -6.44
CA VAL A 107 9.22 -11.82 -6.98
C VAL A 107 8.69 -12.84 -8.00
N SER A 108 7.51 -13.41 -7.74
CA SER A 108 6.87 -14.34 -8.68
C SER A 108 6.57 -13.66 -10.02
N GLN A 109 6.03 -12.44 -10.00
CA GLN A 109 5.74 -11.70 -11.23
C GLN A 109 6.99 -11.31 -12.02
N GLN A 110 8.09 -10.97 -11.35
CA GLN A 110 9.34 -10.63 -12.05
C GLN A 110 10.04 -11.84 -12.68
N SER A 111 9.61 -13.05 -12.33
CA SER A 111 10.18 -14.29 -12.86
C SER A 111 9.43 -14.83 -14.10
N GLU A 112 8.34 -14.18 -14.50
CA GLU A 112 7.54 -14.47 -15.71
C GLU A 112 7.95 -13.59 -16.90
#